data_AF-A0A8T8K7W2-F1
#
_entry.id   AF-A0A8T8K7W2-F1
#
_cell.length_a   1.000
_cell.length_b   1.000
_cell.length_c   1.000
_cell.angle_alpha   90.00
_cell.angle_beta   90.00
_cell.angle_gamma   90.00
#
_symmetry.space_group_name_H-M   'P 1'
#
loop_
_entity.id
_entity.type
_entity.pdbx_description
1 polymer ?
#
loop_
_entity_poly.entity_id
_entity_poly.type
_entity_poly.pdbx_seq_one_letter_code
_entity_poly.pdbx_strand_id
1 'polypeptide(L)'
;MANQSSTFAVFMSIIAGIILSIFLDAIFTFTFTGFLATYLTNYEERSTAVGLIASLILGVLFFSYGFIVNPELPSRVSGLVNFDFGGFLVGLTLICLLSMALGALGGYIATKVARDGPGY
;
A
#
# COMPACT_ATOMS: atom_id res chain seq x y z
N MET A 1 6.89 7.57 24.23
CA MET A 1 7.44 6.36 23.57
C MET A 1 6.36 5.62 22.75
N ALA A 2 5.40 6.33 22.15
CA ALA A 2 4.23 5.72 21.53
C ALA A 2 4.45 5.33 20.04
N ASN A 3 5.34 6.06 19.35
CA ASN A 3 5.60 5.92 17.91
C ASN A 3 6.29 4.61 17.47
N GLN A 4 6.86 3.83 18.39
CA GLN A 4 7.56 2.59 18.05
C GLN A 4 6.57 1.48 17.65
N SER A 5 5.35 1.52 18.20
CA SER A 5 4.31 0.52 17.92
C SER A 5 3.68 0.70 16.53
N SER A 6 3.27 1.92 16.19
CA SER A 6 2.70 2.25 14.88
C SER A 6 3.70 2.03 13.74
N THR A 7 4.96 2.46 13.92
CA THR A 7 6.00 2.25 12.90
C THR A 7 6.26 0.76 12.64
N PHE A 8 6.33 -0.05 13.70
CA PHE A 8 6.52 -1.50 13.56
C PHE A 8 5.32 -2.17 12.88
N ALA A 9 4.09 -1.77 13.22
CA ALA A 9 2.86 -2.26 12.60
C ALA A 9 2.84 -1.96 11.09
N VAL A 10 3.17 -0.73 10.69
CA VAL A 10 3.29 -0.34 9.28
C VAL A 10 4.35 -1.19 8.57
N PHE A 11 5.55 -1.31 9.15
CA PHE A 11 6.63 -2.10 8.57
C PHE A 11 6.23 -3.57 8.35
N MET A 12 5.67 -4.22 9.37
CA MET A 12 5.23 -5.62 9.26
C MET A 12 4.09 -5.79 8.25
N SER A 13 3.17 -4.82 8.18
CA SER A 13 2.07 -4.86 7.20
C SER A 13 2.55 -4.74 5.75
N ILE A 14 3.63 -3.98 5.51
CA ILE A 14 4.24 -3.86 4.18
C ILE A 14 4.87 -5.18 3.77
N ILE A 15 5.62 -5.84 4.67
CA ILE A 15 6.20 -7.16 4.40
C ILE A 15 5.10 -8.17 4.06
N ALA A 16 4.04 -8.22 4.88
CA ALA A 16 2.90 -9.08 4.61
C ALA A 16 2.22 -8.74 3.27
N GLY A 17 2.08 -7.46 2.94
CA GLY A 17 1.55 -6.98 1.66
C GLY A 17 2.38 -7.43 0.46
N ILE A 18 3.72 -7.34 0.56
CA ILE A 18 4.62 -7.83 -0.49
C ILE A 18 4.44 -9.33 -0.68
N ILE A 19 4.40 -10.12 0.40
CA ILE A 19 4.17 -11.56 0.33
C ILE A 19 2.80 -11.86 -0.30
N LEU A 20 1.75 -11.14 0.10
CA LEU A 20 0.40 -11.33 -0.43
C LEU A 20 0.28 -11.00 -1.91
N SER A 21 1.03 -10.01 -2.40
CA SER A 21 1.02 -9.65 -3.83
C SER A 21 1.46 -10.77 -4.76
N ILE A 22 2.15 -11.79 -4.25
CA ILE A 22 2.55 -12.98 -5.01
C ILE A 22 1.36 -13.91 -5.26
N PHE A 23 0.36 -13.89 -4.38
CA PHE A 23 -0.76 -14.83 -4.39
C PHE A 23 -2.11 -14.19 -4.76
N LEU A 24 -2.26 -12.87 -4.56
CA LEU A 24 -3.54 -12.17 -4.64
C LEU A 24 -3.44 -10.88 -5.45
N ASP A 25 -4.57 -10.45 -5.99
CA ASP A 25 -4.68 -9.22 -6.77
C ASP A 25 -4.35 -7.96 -5.96
N ALA A 26 -3.93 -6.92 -6.69
CA ALA A 26 -3.52 -5.64 -6.12
C ALA A 26 -4.60 -4.99 -5.23
N ILE A 27 -5.88 -5.08 -5.62
CA ILE A 27 -7.01 -4.52 -4.85
C ILE A 27 -7.05 -5.15 -3.45
N PHE A 28 -6.96 -6.48 -3.38
CA PHE A 28 -6.98 -7.19 -2.12
C PHE A 28 -5.71 -6.90 -1.32
N THR A 29 -4.55 -6.93 -1.97
CA THR A 29 -3.26 -6.66 -1.33
C THR A 29 -3.24 -5.29 -0.65
N PHE A 30 -3.59 -4.21 -1.35
CA PHE A 30 -3.61 -2.87 -0.76
C PHE A 30 -4.64 -2.73 0.36
N THR A 31 -5.81 -3.34 0.21
CA THR A 31 -6.84 -3.30 1.25
C THR A 31 -6.40 -4.05 2.49
N PHE A 32 -5.82 -5.24 2.31
CA PHE A 32 -5.38 -6.10 3.41
C PHE A 32 -4.15 -5.52 4.12
N THR A 33 -3.20 -4.92 3.40
CA THR A 33 -2.08 -4.20 4.02
C THR A 33 -2.58 -3.06 4.90
N GLY A 34 -3.53 -2.24 4.43
CA GLY A 34 -4.09 -1.15 5.21
C GLY A 34 -4.87 -1.64 6.44
N PHE A 35 -5.60 -2.74 6.30
CA PHE A 35 -6.26 -3.44 7.41
C PHE A 35 -5.23 -3.90 8.45
N LEU A 36 -4.21 -4.64 8.00
CA LEU A 36 -3.22 -5.25 8.89
C LEU A 36 -2.38 -4.19 9.62
N ALA A 37 -1.98 -3.11 8.95
CA ALA A 37 -1.27 -1.99 9.58
C ALA A 37 -2.09 -1.40 10.73
N THR A 38 -3.36 -1.12 10.46
CA THR A 38 -4.28 -0.52 11.44
C THR A 38 -4.64 -1.52 12.55
N TYR A 39 -4.75 -2.80 12.23
CA TYR A 39 -5.05 -3.86 13.18
C TYR A 39 -3.85 -4.16 14.11
N LEU A 40 -2.62 -4.08 13.63
CA LEU A 40 -1.44 -4.30 14.46
C LEU A 40 -1.07 -3.06 15.31
N THR A 41 -1.62 -1.90 14.99
CA THR A 41 -1.40 -0.67 15.78
C THR A 41 -2.16 -0.73 17.10
N ASN A 42 -1.53 -0.23 18.16
CA ASN A 42 -2.11 -0.14 19.50
C ASN A 42 -3.44 0.62 19.49
N TYR A 43 -4.34 0.26 20.41
CA TYR A 43 -5.70 0.79 20.44
C TYR A 43 -5.76 2.32 20.53
N GLU A 44 -4.86 2.94 21.30
CA GLU A 44 -4.79 4.38 21.51
C GLU A 44 -4.39 5.18 20.24
N GLU A 45 -3.61 4.56 19.35
CA GLU A 45 -3.11 5.20 18.12
C GLU A 45 -3.82 4.68 16.86
N ARG A 46 -4.76 3.75 17.02
CA ARG A 46 -5.43 3.09 15.90
C ARG A 46 -6.31 4.09 15.16
N SER A 47 -5.95 4.34 13.90
CA SER A 47 -6.68 5.24 13.01
C SER A 47 -6.64 4.72 11.58
N THR A 48 -7.70 5.00 10.83
CA THR A 48 -7.77 4.76 9.39
C THR A 48 -6.59 5.38 8.64
N ALA A 49 -6.03 6.47 9.16
CA ALA A 49 -4.85 7.13 8.60
C ALA A 49 -3.62 6.21 8.57
N VAL A 50 -3.46 5.31 9.55
CA VAL A 50 -2.32 4.37 9.58
C VAL A 50 -2.39 3.39 8.40
N GLY A 51 -3.58 2.83 8.13
CA GLY A 51 -3.81 1.96 6.98
C GLY A 51 -3.62 2.67 5.65
N LEU A 52 -4.07 3.93 5.55
CA LEU A 52 -3.85 4.77 4.38
C LEU A 52 -2.35 4.95 4.10
N ILE A 53 -1.57 5.32 5.11
CA ILE A 53 -0.12 5.56 4.98
C ILE A 53 0.60 4.26 4.60
N ALA A 54 0.25 3.13 5.23
CA ALA A 54 0.87 1.84 4.93
C ALA A 54 0.65 1.41 3.47
N SER A 55 -0.59 1.49 2.98
CA SER A 55 -0.88 1.12 1.60
C SER A 55 -0.31 2.12 0.60
N LEU A 56 -0.25 3.42 0.93
CA LEU A 56 0.42 4.42 0.10
C LEU A 56 1.91 4.10 -0.07
N ILE A 57 2.61 3.78 1.02
CA ILE A 57 4.02 3.38 0.96
C ILE A 57 4.18 2.16 0.06
N LEU A 58 3.34 1.13 0.25
CA LEU A 58 3.36 -0.07 -0.60
C LEU A 58 3.10 0.26 -2.07
N GLY A 59 2.14 1.14 -2.36
CA GLY A 59 1.80 1.57 -3.72
C GLY A 59 2.95 2.28 -4.41
N VAL A 60 3.64 3.19 -3.70
CA VAL A 60 4.83 3.88 -4.22
C VAL A 60 5.98 2.91 -4.45
N LEU A 61 6.16 1.91 -3.57
CA LEU A 61 7.17 0.86 -3.76
C LEU A 61 6.89 0.02 -5.00
N PHE A 62 5.66 -0.43 -5.22
CA PHE A 62 5.29 -1.20 -6.41
C PHE A 62 5.38 -0.38 -7.70
N PHE A 63 4.98 0.90 -7.65
CA PHE A 63 5.17 1.80 -8.77
C PHE A 63 6.65 1.93 -9.13
N SER A 64 7.50 2.17 -8.14
CA SER A 64 8.96 2.29 -8.33
C SER A 64 9.59 0.99 -8.84
N TYR A 65 9.13 -0.16 -8.34
CA TYR A 65 9.57 -1.48 -8.81
C TYR A 65 9.24 -1.70 -10.30
N GLY A 66 8.08 -1.24 -10.76
CA GLY A 66 7.67 -1.30 -12.16
C GLY A 66 8.59 -0.54 -13.13
N PHE A 67 9.36 0.45 -12.66
CA PHE A 67 10.39 1.12 -13.47
C PHE A 67 11.71 0.35 -13.53
N ILE A 68 12.03 -0.39 -12.47
CA ILE A 68 13.25 -1.18 -12.41
C ILE A 68 13.10 -2.40 -13.32
N VAL A 69 11.93 -3.05 -13.28
CA VAL A 69 11.57 -4.14 -14.18
C VAL A 69 11.10 -3.56 -15.51
N ASN A 70 12.06 -3.16 -16.34
CA ASN A 70 11.76 -2.66 -17.67
C ASN A 70 11.09 -3.76 -18.50
N PRO A 71 9.96 -3.48 -19.18
CA PRO A 71 9.40 -4.43 -20.13
C PRO A 71 10.41 -4.69 -21.25
N GLU A 72 10.54 -5.95 -21.67
CA GLU A 72 11.36 -6.32 -22.82
C GLU A 72 10.79 -5.69 -24.09
N LEU A 73 11.25 -4.49 -24.42
CA LEU A 73 10.87 -3.80 -25.64
C LEU A 73 11.61 -4.42 -26.83
N PRO A 74 10.93 -4.73 -27.95
CA PRO A 74 11.60 -5.16 -29.17
C PRO A 74 12.65 -4.12 -29.58
N SER A 75 13.83 -4.59 -29.98
CA SER A 75 15.01 -3.76 -30.30
C SER A 75 14.79 -2.68 -31.36
N ARG A 76 13.72 -2.81 -32.17
CA ARG A 76 13.32 -1.80 -33.16
C ARG A 76 12.63 -0.57 -32.56
N VAL A 77 12.08 -0.70 -31.35
CA VAL A 77 11.30 0.36 -30.68
C VAL A 77 12.04 0.91 -29.47
N SER A 78 12.98 0.16 -28.88
CA SER A 78 13.71 0.57 -27.68
C SER A 78 14.46 1.91 -27.84
N GLY A 79 14.95 2.22 -29.04
CA GLY A 79 15.60 3.51 -29.35
C GLY A 79 14.65 4.69 -29.58
N LEU A 80 13.34 4.45 -29.66
CA LEU A 80 12.31 5.49 -29.84
C LEU A 80 11.59 5.84 -28.54
N VAL A 81 11.75 5.03 -27.49
CA VAL A 81 11.10 5.24 -26.20
C VAL A 81 11.89 6.29 -25.41
N ASN A 82 11.36 7.50 -25.39
CA ASN A 82 11.80 8.54 -24.46
C ASN A 82 11.01 8.42 -23.15
N PHE A 83 11.59 8.94 -22.06
CA PHE A 83 10.91 9.02 -20.78
C PHE A 83 9.67 9.93 -20.88
N ASP A 84 8.48 9.34 -20.75
CA ASP A 84 7.22 10.09 -20.71
C ASP A 84 6.96 10.61 -19.29
N PHE A 85 7.37 11.86 -19.05
CA PHE A 85 7.15 12.53 -17.77
C PHE A 85 5.66 12.75 -17.47
N GLY A 86 4.82 12.93 -18.50
CA GLY A 86 3.38 13.11 -18.33
C GLY A 86 2.71 11.81 -17.87
N GLY A 87 2.99 10.72 -18.57
CA GLY A 87 2.54 9.38 -18.19
C GLY A 87 3.04 8.96 -16.81
N PHE A 88 4.28 9.30 -16.47
CA PHE A 88 4.84 9.08 -15.13
C PHE A 88 4.00 9.77 -14.05
N LEU A 89 3.71 11.08 -14.20
CA LEU A 89 2.95 11.83 -13.20
C LEU A 89 1.52 11.32 -13.06
N VAL A 90 0.87 10.99 -14.17
CA VAL A 90 -0.49 10.42 -14.16
C VAL A 90 -0.50 9.07 -13.46
N GLY A 91 0.44 8.18 -13.80
CA GLY A 91 0.58 6.87 -13.17
C GLY A 91 0.84 6.98 -11.66
N LEU A 92 1.77 7.85 -11.26
CA LEU A 92 2.08 8.12 -9.85
C LEU A 92 0.88 8.68 -9.09
N THR A 93 0.13 9.59 -9.71
CA THR A 93 -1.07 10.17 -9.10
C THR A 93 -2.15 9.11 -8.90
N LEU A 94 -2.40 8.28 -9.92
CA LEU A 94 -3.39 7.22 -9.87
C LEU A 94 -3.04 6.16 -8.82
N ILE A 95 -1.79 5.69 -8.77
CA ILE A 95 -1.40 4.68 -7.78
C ILE A 95 -1.50 5.23 -6.35
N CYS A 96 -1.12 6.50 -6.12
CA CYS A 96 -1.29 7.16 -4.83
C CYS A 96 -2.78 7.22 -4.44
N LEU A 97 -3.66 7.68 -5.33
CA LEU A 97 -5.09 7.76 -5.04
C LEU A 97 -5.72 6.39 -4.76
N LEU A 98 -5.42 5.39 -5.60
CA LEU A 98 -5.97 4.04 -5.45
C LEU A 98 -5.46 3.36 -4.18
N SER A 99 -4.15 3.42 -3.91
CA SER A 99 -3.56 2.82 -2.72
C SER A 99 -4.05 3.49 -1.42
N MET A 100 -4.21 4.81 -1.42
CA MET A 100 -4.81 5.53 -0.28
C MET A 100 -6.27 5.13 -0.07
N ALA A 101 -7.08 5.08 -1.13
CA ALA A 101 -8.49 4.71 -1.02
C ALA A 101 -8.66 3.28 -0.49
N LEU A 102 -7.92 2.32 -1.06
CA LEU A 102 -7.96 0.92 -0.65
C LEU A 102 -7.39 0.71 0.76
N GLY A 103 -6.28 1.37 1.08
CA GLY A 103 -5.69 1.33 2.42
C GLY A 103 -6.60 1.92 3.49
N ALA A 104 -7.28 3.02 3.17
CA ALA A 104 -8.27 3.63 4.06
C ALA A 104 -9.50 2.72 4.25
N LEU A 105 -9.97 2.03 3.20
CA LEU A 105 -11.03 1.04 3.34
C LEU A 105 -10.62 -0.09 4.29
N GLY A 106 -9.42 -0.65 4.11
CA GLY A 106 -8.87 -1.66 5.00
C GLY A 106 -8.72 -1.18 6.44
N GLY A 107 -8.15 0.01 6.62
CA GLY A 107 -7.99 0.63 7.94
C GLY A 107 -9.32 0.94 8.62
N TYR A 108 -10.33 1.37 7.87
CA TYR A 108 -11.68 1.60 8.40
C TYR A 108 -12.29 0.29 8.91
N ILE A 109 -12.21 -0.79 8.16
CA ILE A 109 -12.69 -2.12 8.59
C ILE A 109 -11.98 -2.54 9.89
N ALA A 110 -10.65 -2.38 9.97
CA ALA A 110 -9.87 -2.71 11.16
C ALA A 110 -10.31 -1.89 12.38
N THR A 111 -10.55 -0.59 12.22
CA THR A 111 -11.04 0.26 13.31
C THR A 111 -12.44 -0.12 13.78
N LYS A 112 -13.29 -0.61 12.89
CA LYS A 112 -14.65 -1.05 13.24
C LYS A 112 -14.63 -2.40 13.97
N VAL A 113 -13.90 -3.38 13.45
CA VAL A 113 -13.70 -4.70 14.09
C VAL A 113 -13.11 -4.54 15.49
N ALA A 114 -12.18 -3.61 15.66
CA ALA A 114 -11.61 -3.28 16.95
C ALA A 114 -12.62 -2.76 17.97
N ARG A 115 -13.59 -1.96 17.54
CA ARG A 115 -14.60 -1.37 18.42
C ARG A 115 -15.71 -2.34 18.78
N ASP A 116 -16.10 -3.18 17.83
CA ASP A 116 -17.26 -4.09 17.95
C ASP A 116 -16.84 -5.54 18.35
N GLY A 117 -15.55 -5.79 18.57
CA GLY A 117 -15.00 -7.11 18.89
C GLY A 117 -15.26 -7.55 20.35
N PRO A 118 -15.34 -8.87 20.63
CA PRO A 118 -15.74 -9.44 21.92
C PRO A 118 -14.62 -9.37 22.99
N GLY A 119 -14.10 -8.18 23.25
CA GLY A 119 -13.04 -7.90 24.23
C GLY A 119 -13.20 -6.59 24.99
N TYR A 120 -14.39 -5.97 24.91
CA TYR A 120 -14.87 -4.93 25.83
C TYR A 120 -15.96 -5.52 26.73
#